data_AF-A0A953BID8-F1
#
_entry.id   AF-A0A953BID8-F1
#
_cell.length_a   1.000
_cell.length_b   1.000
_cell.length_c   1.000
_cell.angle_alpha   90.00
_cell.angle_beta   90.00
_cell.angle_gamma   90.00
#
_symmetry.space_group_name_H-M   'P 1'
#
loop_
_entity.id
_entity.type
_entity.pdbx_description
1 polymer ?
#
loop_
_entity_poly.entity_id
_entity_poly.type
_entity_poly.pdbx_seq_one_letter_code
_entity_poly.pdbx_strand_id
1 'polypeptide(L)'
;MNRLLLIAVTIAVALAASPTAATRAASQPVTTRGVEPILPPLDAVILAKLAALSPDQPEGYFLLAEEIADGADDEPRANLARTLFVLAFELDRKRGGTTLAASCAMGIARVERLERDKRWLLAIASSVDRRYALPDWNVGATLAISDETAFKAASVLGLARSGDGREARRLLDQPGVAEVLRRYERAIGATGLTGALSRLNKYIQSWPCPECGNSRMVNKPGERGVEVRLCGTCRGNPGPRLDESEYISQLRFEAMLLDGIQRSWAAQVVVDQGAPLRDPDLDELAPTYGVDPGKPYFRDFKWTDRP
;
A
#
# COMPACT_ATOMS: atom_id res chain seq x y z
N MET A 1 -61.43 43.52 -13.72
CA MET A 1 -60.33 44.37 -14.22
C MET A 1 -59.03 43.78 -13.70
N ASN A 2 -58.35 43.03 -14.57
CA ASN A 2 -57.16 42.23 -14.29
C ASN A 2 -55.90 43.11 -14.12
N ARG A 3 -55.11 42.84 -13.08
CA ARG A 3 -53.69 43.22 -13.05
C ARG A 3 -52.86 41.96 -12.75
N LEU A 4 -52.41 41.33 -13.83
CA LEU A 4 -51.32 40.36 -13.86
C LEU A 4 -50.01 41.15 -13.74
N LEU A 5 -49.24 40.89 -12.68
CA LEU A 5 -47.89 41.41 -12.50
C LEU A 5 -46.92 40.28 -12.85
N LEU A 6 -46.30 40.39 -14.03
CA LEU A 6 -45.22 39.51 -14.49
C LEU A 6 -43.93 39.91 -13.77
N ILE A 7 -43.41 39.03 -12.92
CA ILE A 7 -42.05 39.12 -12.38
C ILE A 7 -41.16 38.28 -13.29
N ALA A 8 -40.40 38.96 -14.15
CA ALA A 8 -39.33 38.35 -14.94
C ALA A 8 -38.09 38.19 -14.03
N VAL A 9 -37.83 36.97 -13.58
CA VAL A 9 -36.58 36.62 -12.89
C VAL A 9 -35.54 36.27 -13.96
N THR A 10 -34.66 37.22 -14.27
CA THR A 10 -33.43 36.99 -15.02
C THR A 10 -32.44 36.19 -14.17
N ILE A 11 -32.28 34.91 -14.47
CA ILE A 11 -31.21 34.06 -13.94
C ILE A 11 -29.94 34.37 -14.74
N ALA A 12 -29.04 35.16 -14.15
CA ALA A 12 -27.70 35.35 -14.67
C ALA A 12 -26.86 34.09 -14.36
N VAL A 13 -26.63 33.26 -15.38
CA VAL A 13 -25.70 32.13 -15.30
C VAL A 13 -24.28 32.70 -15.32
N ALA A 14 -23.68 32.81 -14.14
CA ALA A 14 -22.25 33.08 -14.00
C ALA A 14 -21.47 31.81 -14.41
N LEU A 15 -20.94 31.82 -15.63
CA LEU A 15 -19.90 30.90 -16.09
C LEU A 15 -18.65 31.11 -15.23
N ALA A 16 -18.55 30.38 -14.12
CA ALA A 16 -17.32 30.29 -13.36
C ALA A 16 -16.30 29.51 -14.19
N ALA A 17 -15.24 30.22 -14.58
CA ALA A 17 -14.08 29.66 -15.25
C ALA A 17 -13.53 28.46 -14.47
N SER A 18 -13.39 27.33 -15.17
CA SER A 18 -12.79 26.12 -14.63
C SER A 18 -11.37 26.41 -14.13
N PRO A 19 -10.99 26.00 -12.91
CA PRO A 19 -9.62 26.13 -12.46
C PRO A 19 -8.74 25.20 -13.29
N THR A 20 -7.83 25.84 -14.03
CA THR A 20 -6.43 25.49 -14.26
C THR A 20 -6.11 24.00 -14.17
N ALA A 21 -5.81 23.42 -15.33
CA ALA A 21 -5.14 22.13 -15.48
C ALA A 21 -4.00 22.01 -14.46
N ALA A 22 -4.22 21.18 -13.43
CA ALA A 22 -3.16 20.71 -12.57
C ALA A 22 -2.17 19.98 -13.48
N THR A 23 -1.05 20.63 -13.75
CA THR A 23 0.09 20.03 -14.43
C THR A 23 0.47 18.83 -13.57
N ARG A 24 0.10 17.63 -14.07
CA ARG A 24 0.49 16.35 -13.50
C ARG A 24 2.00 16.32 -13.64
N ALA A 25 2.71 16.79 -12.62
CA ALA A 25 4.14 16.59 -12.48
C ALA A 25 4.31 15.08 -12.41
N ALA A 26 4.55 14.46 -13.57
CA ALA A 26 5.08 13.14 -13.63
C ALA A 26 6.33 13.21 -12.76
N SER A 27 6.28 12.52 -11.61
CA SER A 27 7.45 12.29 -10.78
C SER A 27 8.44 11.56 -11.66
N GLN A 28 9.26 12.32 -12.38
CA GLN A 28 10.33 11.77 -13.18
C GLN A 28 11.15 10.93 -12.22
N PRO A 29 11.40 9.64 -12.53
CA PRO A 29 12.29 8.84 -11.72
C PRO A 29 13.57 9.64 -11.58
N VAL A 30 14.01 9.83 -10.33
CA VAL A 30 15.29 10.46 -10.03
C VAL A 30 16.32 9.64 -10.78
N THR A 31 16.72 10.15 -11.94
CA THR A 31 17.77 9.57 -12.76
C THR A 31 19.03 9.82 -11.95
N THR A 32 19.40 8.83 -11.14
CA THR A 32 20.65 8.81 -10.41
C THR A 32 21.74 8.98 -11.46
N ARG A 33 22.26 10.21 -11.54
CA ARG A 33 23.38 10.62 -12.38
C ARG A 33 24.46 9.55 -12.30
N GLY A 34 24.87 9.02 -13.45
CA GLY A 34 25.79 7.89 -13.61
C GLY A 34 27.11 8.04 -12.88
N VAL A 35 27.11 7.76 -11.59
CA VAL A 35 28.30 7.35 -10.86
C VAL A 35 28.57 5.93 -11.35
N GLU A 36 29.60 5.77 -12.16
CA GLU A 36 30.09 4.44 -12.56
C GLU A 36 30.29 3.64 -11.27
N PRO A 37 29.53 2.54 -11.05
CA PRO A 37 29.50 1.86 -9.77
C PRO A 37 30.90 1.33 -9.48
N ILE A 38 31.50 1.82 -8.38
CA ILE A 38 32.77 1.29 -7.89
C ILE A 38 32.49 -0.15 -7.47
N LEU A 39 33.07 -1.11 -8.19
CA LEU A 39 32.91 -2.52 -7.87
C LEU A 39 33.47 -2.79 -6.47
N PRO A 40 32.78 -3.60 -5.66
CA PRO A 40 33.34 -4.05 -4.40
C PRO A 40 34.62 -4.87 -4.67
N PRO A 41 35.47 -5.08 -3.65
CA PRO A 41 36.49 -6.11 -3.72
C PRO A 41 35.79 -7.47 -3.94
N LEU A 42 35.80 -7.93 -5.20
CA LEU A 42 35.28 -9.22 -5.60
C LEU A 42 36.37 -10.28 -5.40
N ASP A 43 35.97 -11.47 -4.95
CA ASP A 43 36.91 -12.58 -4.92
C ASP A 43 37.30 -13.00 -6.34
N ALA A 44 38.46 -13.65 -6.46
CA ALA A 44 38.99 -14.09 -7.76
C ALA A 44 38.07 -15.13 -8.45
N VAL A 45 37.24 -15.84 -7.68
CA VAL A 45 36.35 -16.89 -8.19
C VAL A 45 35.16 -16.26 -8.91
N ILE A 46 34.52 -15.25 -8.33
CA ILE A 46 33.44 -14.46 -8.91
C ILE A 46 33.96 -13.73 -10.16
N LEU A 47 35.17 -13.15 -10.11
CA LEU A 47 35.77 -12.51 -11.29
C LEU A 47 35.97 -13.49 -12.45
N ALA A 48 36.44 -14.71 -12.17
CA ALA A 48 36.57 -15.75 -13.18
C ALA A 48 35.19 -16.18 -13.74
N LYS A 49 34.18 -16.32 -12.88
CA LYS A 49 32.79 -16.62 -13.30
C LYS A 49 32.21 -15.52 -14.18
N LEU A 50 32.36 -14.25 -13.79
CA LEU A 50 31.93 -13.09 -14.57
C LEU A 50 32.59 -13.05 -15.95
N ALA A 51 33.90 -13.33 -16.03
CA ALA A 51 34.61 -13.37 -17.30
C ALA A 51 34.12 -14.50 -18.22
N ALA A 52 33.67 -15.62 -17.64
CA ALA A 52 33.15 -16.78 -18.37
C ALA A 52 31.69 -16.63 -18.84
N LEU A 53 30.97 -15.58 -18.41
CA LEU A 53 29.59 -15.34 -18.84
C LEU A 53 29.52 -15.08 -20.36
N SER A 54 28.47 -15.61 -20.98
CA SER A 54 28.17 -15.41 -22.39
C SER A 54 26.72 -14.98 -22.56
N PRO A 55 26.40 -13.92 -23.33
CA PRO A 55 25.02 -13.52 -23.62
C PRO A 55 24.23 -14.64 -24.31
N ASP A 56 24.92 -15.65 -24.84
CA ASP A 56 24.32 -16.85 -25.41
C ASP A 56 23.70 -17.80 -24.35
N GLN A 57 23.93 -17.57 -23.06
CA GLN A 57 23.45 -18.40 -21.95
C GLN A 57 22.93 -17.53 -20.76
N PRO A 58 21.69 -16.99 -20.82
CA PRO A 58 21.14 -16.14 -19.77
C PRO A 58 21.07 -16.82 -18.40
N GLU A 59 20.97 -18.15 -18.36
CA GLU A 59 20.98 -18.95 -17.13
C GLU A 59 22.27 -18.75 -16.33
N GLY A 60 23.41 -18.54 -17.00
CA GLY A 60 24.69 -18.30 -16.33
C GLY A 60 24.69 -17.01 -15.51
N TYR A 61 24.06 -15.95 -16.03
CA TYR A 61 23.89 -14.68 -15.31
C TYR A 61 22.97 -14.85 -14.11
N PHE A 62 21.83 -15.55 -14.29
CA PHE A 62 20.87 -15.81 -13.23
C PHE A 62 21.49 -16.60 -12.06
N LEU A 63 22.17 -17.72 -12.36
CA LEU A 63 22.78 -18.56 -11.32
C LEU A 63 23.87 -17.82 -10.54
N LEU A 64 24.69 -17.02 -11.23
CA LEU A 64 25.69 -16.19 -10.57
C LEU A 64 25.04 -15.08 -9.73
N ALA A 65 23.92 -14.50 -10.21
CA ALA A 65 23.16 -13.51 -9.46
C ALA A 65 22.61 -14.11 -8.16
N GLU A 66 22.06 -15.33 -8.18
CA GLU A 66 21.58 -16.03 -6.98
C GLU A 66 22.72 -16.29 -5.98
N GLU A 67 23.87 -16.79 -6.46
CA GLU A 67 25.04 -17.03 -5.62
C GLU A 67 25.51 -15.76 -4.91
N ILE A 68 25.56 -14.63 -5.63
CA ILE A 68 25.96 -13.34 -5.06
C ILE A 68 24.88 -12.81 -4.12
N ALA A 69 23.60 -12.94 -4.47
CA ALA A 69 22.47 -12.47 -3.66
C ALA A 69 22.37 -13.20 -2.31
N ASP A 70 22.64 -14.50 -2.26
CA ASP A 70 22.60 -15.28 -1.01
C ASP A 70 23.69 -14.86 -0.01
N GLY A 71 24.79 -14.25 -0.47
CA GLY A 71 25.89 -13.73 0.35
C GLY A 71 26.03 -12.20 0.36
N ALA A 72 25.01 -11.46 -0.09
CA ALA A 72 25.04 -10.01 -0.21
C ALA A 72 24.62 -9.33 1.11
N ASP A 73 25.58 -9.15 2.02
CA ASP A 73 25.39 -8.34 3.24
C ASP A 73 25.67 -6.84 3.01
N ASP A 74 26.17 -6.49 1.82
CA ASP A 74 26.56 -5.12 1.44
C ASP A 74 25.86 -4.65 0.14
N GLU A 75 25.66 -3.33 0.06
CA GLU A 75 24.99 -2.67 -1.06
C GLU A 75 25.73 -2.88 -2.42
N PRO A 76 27.07 -2.83 -2.50
CA PRO A 76 27.79 -3.16 -3.74
C PRO A 76 27.50 -4.57 -4.29
N ARG A 77 27.49 -5.61 -3.45
CA ARG A 77 27.14 -6.98 -3.89
C ARG A 77 25.68 -7.09 -4.30
N ALA A 78 24.77 -6.46 -3.56
CA ALA A 78 23.36 -6.38 -3.93
C ALA A 78 23.18 -5.72 -5.31
N ASN A 79 23.91 -4.63 -5.59
CA ASN A 79 23.89 -3.97 -6.91
C ASN A 79 24.43 -4.86 -8.03
N LEU A 80 25.49 -5.63 -7.79
CA LEU A 80 26.00 -6.58 -8.77
C LEU A 80 24.98 -7.70 -9.05
N ALA A 81 24.35 -8.26 -8.01
CA ALA A 81 23.29 -9.26 -8.17
C ALA A 81 22.10 -8.70 -8.97
N ARG A 82 21.62 -7.50 -8.65
CA ARG A 82 20.56 -6.80 -9.42
C ARG A 82 20.97 -6.66 -10.90
N THR A 83 22.21 -6.22 -11.16
CA THR A 83 22.72 -6.06 -12.53
C THR A 83 22.68 -7.37 -13.30
N LEU A 84 23.14 -8.47 -12.69
CA LEU A 84 23.15 -9.79 -13.30
C LEU A 84 21.72 -10.32 -13.55
N PHE A 85 20.80 -10.15 -12.60
CA PHE A 85 19.39 -10.51 -12.80
C PHE A 85 18.76 -9.72 -13.94
N VAL A 86 19.04 -8.41 -14.06
CA VAL A 86 18.52 -7.58 -15.15
C VAL A 86 19.09 -8.00 -16.50
N LEU A 87 20.39 -8.30 -16.58
CA LEU A 87 20.99 -8.84 -17.81
C LEU A 87 20.38 -10.19 -18.19
N ALA A 88 20.22 -11.11 -17.23
CA ALA A 88 19.57 -12.40 -17.44
C ALA A 88 18.13 -12.23 -17.95
N PHE A 89 17.37 -11.32 -17.33
CA PHE A 89 16.01 -10.97 -17.71
C PHE A 89 15.92 -10.51 -19.16
N GLU A 90 16.75 -9.54 -19.56
CA GLU A 90 16.72 -8.95 -20.90
C GLU A 90 17.21 -9.93 -21.97
N LEU A 91 18.23 -10.74 -21.67
CA LEU A 91 18.75 -11.75 -22.58
C LEU A 91 17.74 -12.88 -22.81
N ASP A 92 17.02 -13.34 -21.77
CA ASP A 92 15.95 -14.33 -21.90
C ASP A 92 14.78 -13.76 -22.71
N ARG A 93 14.34 -12.55 -22.38
CA ARG A 93 13.24 -11.86 -23.07
C ARG A 93 13.52 -11.65 -24.56
N LYS A 94 14.74 -11.25 -24.92
CA LYS A 94 15.17 -11.09 -26.33
C LYS A 94 15.09 -12.39 -27.14
N ARG A 95 15.12 -13.56 -26.49
CA ARG A 95 14.95 -14.88 -27.13
C ARG A 95 13.49 -15.34 -27.18
N GLY A 96 12.57 -14.58 -26.59
CA GLY A 96 11.19 -15.00 -26.38
C GLY A 96 11.00 -15.92 -25.17
N GLY A 97 11.99 -16.03 -24.29
CA GLY A 97 11.85 -16.70 -23.00
C GLY A 97 11.04 -15.86 -22.02
N THR A 98 10.29 -16.52 -21.13
CA THR A 98 9.45 -15.87 -20.10
C THR A 98 9.68 -16.43 -18.70
N THR A 99 9.99 -17.72 -18.59
CA THR A 99 10.17 -18.38 -17.28
C THR A 99 11.37 -17.86 -16.52
N LEU A 100 12.52 -17.73 -17.19
CA LEU A 100 13.73 -17.23 -16.55
C LEU A 100 13.62 -15.73 -16.30
N ALA A 101 13.07 -14.95 -17.23
CA ALA A 101 12.77 -13.54 -17.01
C ALA A 101 11.89 -13.32 -15.76
N ALA A 102 10.78 -14.06 -15.62
CA ALA A 102 9.95 -13.96 -14.42
C ALA A 102 10.72 -14.35 -13.13
N SER A 103 11.56 -15.39 -13.20
CA SER A 103 12.43 -15.80 -12.08
C SER A 103 13.45 -14.71 -11.71
N CYS A 104 14.01 -14.01 -12.70
CA CYS A 104 14.92 -12.89 -12.48
C CYS A 104 14.20 -11.74 -11.76
N ALA A 105 12.99 -11.37 -12.17
CA ALA A 105 12.20 -10.33 -11.51
C ALA A 105 11.92 -10.69 -10.03
N MET A 106 11.62 -11.96 -9.73
CA MET A 106 11.49 -12.46 -8.36
C MET A 106 12.82 -12.38 -7.58
N GLY A 107 13.93 -12.72 -8.23
CA GLY A 107 15.28 -12.61 -7.66
C GLY A 107 15.63 -11.17 -7.26
N ILE A 108 15.35 -10.20 -8.14
CA ILE A 108 15.53 -8.78 -7.85
C ILE A 108 14.63 -8.37 -6.66
N ALA A 109 13.37 -8.81 -6.63
CA ALA A 109 12.45 -8.48 -5.55
C ALA A 109 12.93 -8.99 -4.18
N ARG A 110 13.66 -10.11 -4.14
CA ARG A 110 14.26 -10.64 -2.91
C ARG A 110 15.42 -9.78 -2.40
N VAL A 111 16.22 -9.22 -3.31
CA VAL A 111 17.38 -8.35 -2.97
C VAL A 111 16.92 -6.93 -2.59
N GLU A 112 15.75 -6.51 -3.05
CA GLU A 112 15.34 -5.12 -2.90
C GLU A 112 14.88 -4.74 -1.48
N ARG A 113 15.18 -3.50 -1.06
CA ARG A 113 14.89 -3.04 0.32
C ARG A 113 13.52 -2.40 0.43
N LEU A 114 13.11 -1.68 -0.62
CA LEU A 114 11.86 -0.93 -0.61
C LEU A 114 10.68 -1.84 -1.02
N GLU A 115 9.69 -1.97 -0.14
CA GLU A 115 8.47 -2.76 -0.40
C GLU A 115 7.72 -2.32 -1.65
N ARG A 116 7.80 -1.04 -2.01
CA ARG A 116 7.24 -0.52 -3.25
C ARG A 116 7.85 -1.20 -4.48
N ASP A 117 9.18 -1.28 -4.53
CA ASP A 117 9.90 -1.83 -5.68
C ASP A 117 9.74 -3.34 -5.74
N LYS A 118 9.70 -4.02 -4.57
CA LYS A 118 9.31 -5.43 -4.50
C LYS A 118 7.95 -5.69 -5.16
N ARG A 119 6.92 -4.93 -4.78
CA ARG A 119 5.57 -5.10 -5.37
C ARG A 119 5.57 -4.87 -6.87
N TRP A 120 6.30 -3.86 -7.36
CA TRP A 120 6.44 -3.60 -8.78
C TRP A 120 7.13 -4.76 -9.51
N LEU A 121 8.22 -5.30 -8.97
CA LEU A 121 8.92 -6.46 -9.54
C LEU A 121 8.08 -7.74 -9.51
N LEU A 122 7.29 -7.95 -8.45
CA LEU A 122 6.33 -9.06 -8.39
C LEU A 122 5.22 -8.91 -9.46
N ALA A 123 4.79 -7.67 -9.74
CA ALA A 123 3.87 -7.39 -10.83
C ALA A 123 4.50 -7.61 -12.22
N ILE A 124 5.79 -7.29 -12.39
CA ILE A 124 6.55 -7.66 -13.59
C ILE A 124 6.59 -9.19 -13.74
N ALA A 125 7.00 -9.92 -12.70
CA ALA A 125 7.07 -11.37 -12.73
C ALA A 125 5.72 -12.02 -13.10
N SER A 126 4.62 -11.53 -12.54
CA SER A 126 3.27 -12.03 -12.84
C SER A 126 2.79 -11.71 -14.25
N SER A 127 3.19 -10.56 -14.80
CA SER A 127 2.86 -10.17 -16.18
C SER A 127 3.61 -11.00 -17.22
N VAL A 128 4.85 -11.40 -16.92
CA VAL A 128 5.70 -12.20 -17.81
C VAL A 128 5.31 -13.68 -17.78
N ASP A 129 5.06 -14.23 -16.59
CA ASP A 129 4.67 -15.62 -16.41
C ASP A 129 3.54 -15.77 -15.38
N ARG A 130 2.41 -16.25 -15.89
CA ARG A 130 1.16 -16.41 -15.13
C ARG A 130 1.29 -17.35 -13.92
N ARG A 131 2.31 -18.20 -13.86
CA ARG A 131 2.59 -19.03 -12.66
C ARG A 131 2.99 -18.19 -11.45
N TYR A 132 3.62 -17.03 -11.68
CA TYR A 132 3.96 -16.05 -10.64
C TYR A 132 2.88 -15.00 -10.47
N ALA A 133 1.81 -15.03 -11.26
CA ALA A 133 0.60 -14.33 -10.87
C ALA A 133 0.20 -14.90 -9.53
N LEU A 134 0.40 -14.10 -8.47
CA LEU A 134 -0.25 -14.34 -7.20
C LEU A 134 -1.69 -14.69 -7.57
N PRO A 135 -2.21 -15.84 -7.10
CA PRO A 135 -3.62 -16.11 -7.27
C PRO A 135 -4.32 -14.84 -6.86
N ASP A 136 -5.24 -14.36 -7.67
CA ASP A 136 -5.91 -13.11 -7.37
C ASP A 136 -6.81 -13.40 -6.15
N TRP A 137 -6.22 -13.48 -4.95
CA TRP A 137 -6.91 -13.66 -3.68
C TRP A 137 -7.74 -12.41 -3.37
N ASN A 138 -7.54 -11.32 -4.15
CA ASN A 138 -8.47 -10.19 -4.22
C ASN A 138 -9.71 -10.48 -5.08
N VAL A 139 -9.70 -11.51 -5.92
CA VAL A 139 -10.85 -11.93 -6.75
C VAL A 139 -11.43 -13.28 -6.31
N GLY A 140 -10.67 -14.13 -5.61
CA GLY A 140 -11.12 -15.45 -5.15
C GLY A 140 -11.20 -15.56 -3.63
N ALA A 141 -12.43 -15.60 -3.11
CA ALA A 141 -12.82 -15.88 -1.71
C ALA A 141 -12.74 -14.72 -0.71
N THR A 142 -13.16 -13.53 -1.13
CA THR A 142 -14.13 -12.82 -0.29
C THR A 142 -15.30 -13.79 -0.10
N LEU A 143 -15.32 -14.59 0.98
CA LEU A 143 -16.58 -15.05 1.53
C LEU A 143 -17.45 -13.81 1.53
N ALA A 144 -18.44 -13.75 0.63
CA ALA A 144 -19.21 -12.54 0.40
C ALA A 144 -19.69 -12.09 1.76
N ILE A 145 -19.02 -11.06 2.30
CA ILE A 145 -19.38 -10.53 3.61
C ILE A 145 -20.73 -9.93 3.31
N SER A 146 -21.78 -10.44 3.97
CA SER A 146 -23.09 -9.86 3.74
C SER A 146 -23.02 -8.38 4.06
N ASP A 147 -23.69 -7.55 3.27
CA ASP A 147 -23.72 -6.09 3.47
C ASP A 147 -24.11 -5.75 4.92
N GLU A 148 -24.98 -6.56 5.52
CA GLU A 148 -25.34 -6.48 6.94
C GLU A 148 -24.14 -6.70 7.88
N THR A 149 -23.31 -7.71 7.65
CA THR A 149 -22.11 -7.98 8.47
C THR A 149 -21.07 -6.89 8.29
N ALA A 150 -20.88 -6.41 7.05
CA ALA A 150 -19.97 -5.31 6.75
C ALA A 150 -20.43 -4.02 7.44
N PHE A 151 -21.71 -3.68 7.34
CA PHE A 151 -22.32 -2.54 8.03
C PHE A 151 -22.15 -2.62 9.55
N LYS A 152 -22.37 -3.80 10.15
CA LYS A 152 -22.17 -4.02 11.58
C LYS A 152 -20.70 -3.85 11.99
N ALA A 153 -19.77 -4.38 11.21
CA ALA A 153 -18.33 -4.21 11.47
C ALA A 153 -17.88 -2.74 11.38
N ALA A 154 -18.38 -1.99 10.40
CA ALA A 154 -18.15 -0.55 10.31
C ALA A 154 -18.77 0.19 11.52
N SER A 155 -19.99 -0.19 11.90
CA SER A 155 -20.70 0.40 13.04
C SER A 155 -19.96 0.17 14.36
N VAL A 156 -19.30 -0.98 14.56
CA VAL A 156 -18.47 -1.23 15.76
C VAL A 156 -17.39 -0.16 15.93
N LEU A 157 -16.72 0.26 14.84
CA LEU A 157 -15.69 1.30 14.91
C LEU A 157 -16.28 2.67 15.22
N GLY A 158 -17.38 3.04 14.55
CA GLY A 158 -18.09 4.29 14.82
C GLY A 158 -18.55 4.39 16.27
N LEU A 159 -19.13 3.31 16.81
CA LEU A 159 -19.59 3.23 18.19
C LEU A 159 -18.43 3.26 19.19
N ALA A 160 -17.36 2.51 18.95
CA ALA A 160 -16.18 2.54 19.79
C ALA A 160 -15.56 3.94 19.84
N ARG A 161 -15.51 4.63 18.69
CA ARG A 161 -15.02 5.99 18.55
C ARG A 161 -15.89 7.03 19.25
N SER A 162 -17.22 6.87 19.22
CA SER A 162 -18.15 7.72 19.97
C SER A 162 -18.27 7.36 21.45
N GLY A 163 -17.50 6.38 21.92
CA GLY A 163 -17.51 5.89 23.29
C GLY A 163 -18.75 5.04 23.63
N ASP A 164 -19.55 4.58 22.69
CA ASP A 164 -20.65 3.65 22.95
C ASP A 164 -20.14 2.19 23.01
N GLY A 165 -19.30 1.91 24.02
CA GLY A 165 -18.66 0.60 24.17
C GLY A 165 -19.63 -0.55 24.47
N ARG A 166 -20.81 -0.26 25.05
CA ARG A 166 -21.83 -1.30 25.30
C ARG A 166 -22.44 -1.77 23.99
N GLU A 167 -22.88 -0.85 23.16
CA GLU A 167 -23.48 -1.19 21.87
C GLU A 167 -22.44 -1.76 20.89
N ALA A 168 -21.21 -1.20 20.90
CA ALA A 168 -20.10 -1.75 20.11
C ALA A 168 -19.83 -3.22 20.48
N ARG A 169 -19.84 -3.57 21.78
CA ARG A 169 -19.66 -4.96 22.23
C ARG A 169 -20.80 -5.85 21.77
N ARG A 170 -22.04 -5.38 21.90
CA ARG A 170 -23.23 -6.11 21.43
C ARG A 170 -23.16 -6.41 19.93
N LEU A 171 -22.66 -5.49 19.11
CA LEU A 171 -22.44 -5.74 17.68
C LEU A 171 -21.26 -6.70 17.44
N LEU A 172 -20.17 -6.56 18.20
CA LEU A 172 -18.99 -7.41 18.06
C LEU A 172 -19.28 -8.88 18.39
N ASP A 173 -20.18 -9.13 19.35
CA ASP A 173 -20.62 -10.47 19.75
C ASP A 173 -21.52 -11.15 18.70
N GLN A 174 -21.96 -10.42 17.66
CA GLN A 174 -22.77 -11.01 16.59
C GLN A 174 -21.93 -11.88 15.65
N PRO A 175 -22.50 -12.97 15.10
CA PRO A 175 -21.78 -13.88 14.20
C PRO A 175 -21.13 -13.15 13.01
N GLY A 176 -19.87 -13.47 12.73
CA GLY A 176 -19.12 -12.95 11.59
C GLY A 176 -18.48 -11.57 11.80
N VAL A 177 -19.02 -10.70 12.66
CA VAL A 177 -18.53 -9.31 12.82
C VAL A 177 -17.08 -9.28 13.31
N ALA A 178 -16.76 -10.02 14.38
CA ALA A 178 -15.41 -10.11 14.90
C ALA A 178 -14.42 -10.73 13.90
N GLU A 179 -14.87 -11.65 13.06
CA GLU A 179 -14.04 -12.29 12.02
C GLU A 179 -13.71 -11.32 10.88
N VAL A 180 -14.67 -10.49 10.45
CA VAL A 180 -14.43 -9.41 9.48
C VAL A 180 -13.37 -8.44 10.02
N LEU A 181 -13.52 -8.00 11.26
CA LEU A 181 -12.56 -7.09 11.89
C LEU A 181 -11.16 -7.75 11.99
N ARG A 182 -11.08 -9.03 12.38
CA ARG A 182 -9.84 -9.83 12.42
C ARG A 182 -9.15 -9.93 11.07
N ARG A 183 -9.91 -10.26 10.04
CA ARG A 183 -9.40 -10.40 8.67
C ARG A 183 -8.75 -9.12 8.16
N TYR A 184 -9.33 -7.97 8.49
CA TYR A 184 -8.86 -6.67 8.02
C TYR A 184 -8.14 -5.85 9.09
N GLU A 185 -7.59 -6.49 10.13
CA GLU A 185 -6.90 -5.80 11.23
C GLU A 185 -5.84 -4.80 10.73
N ARG A 186 -5.08 -5.19 9.69
CA ARG A 186 -4.04 -4.34 9.11
C ARG A 186 -4.57 -3.05 8.49
N ALA A 187 -5.80 -3.08 7.94
CA ALA A 187 -6.43 -1.91 7.33
C ALA A 187 -6.99 -0.93 8.38
N ILE A 188 -7.28 -1.41 9.59
CA ILE A 188 -7.78 -0.60 10.70
C ILE A 188 -6.63 0.23 11.32
N GLY A 189 -5.38 -0.26 11.28
CA GLY A 189 -4.21 0.40 11.85
C GLY A 189 -3.53 1.43 10.94
N ALA A 190 -3.02 2.52 11.52
CA ALA A 190 -2.37 3.64 10.81
C ALA A 190 -1.12 3.33 9.99
N THR A 191 -0.51 2.16 10.17
CA THR A 191 0.82 1.83 9.64
C THR A 191 0.96 0.35 9.28
N GLY A 192 -0.16 -0.37 9.12
CA GLY A 192 -0.14 -1.82 8.91
C GLY A 192 0.39 -2.63 10.11
N LEU A 193 0.62 -1.97 11.26
CA LEU A 193 0.98 -2.60 12.52
C LEU A 193 -0.15 -3.50 13.01
N THR A 194 0.23 -4.67 13.52
CA THR A 194 -0.69 -5.59 14.20
C THR A 194 -1.11 -5.05 15.57
N GLY A 195 -2.25 -5.50 16.09
CA GLY A 195 -2.76 -5.08 17.41
C GLY A 195 -3.79 -3.96 17.37
N ALA A 196 -4.23 -3.51 16.19
CA ALA A 196 -5.32 -2.55 16.06
C ALA A 196 -6.62 -3.07 16.74
N LEU A 197 -6.88 -4.38 16.68
CA LEU A 197 -8.06 -4.96 17.33
C LEU A 197 -7.94 -5.07 18.84
N SER A 198 -6.74 -5.37 19.34
CA SER A 198 -6.49 -5.35 20.79
C SER A 198 -6.73 -3.94 21.37
N ARG A 199 -6.31 -2.89 20.65
CA ARG A 199 -6.61 -1.50 21.02
C ARG A 199 -8.10 -1.18 20.92
N LEU A 200 -8.76 -1.59 19.83
CA LEU A 200 -10.21 -1.42 19.67
C LEU A 200 -10.98 -2.08 20.82
N ASN A 201 -10.65 -3.33 21.16
CA ASN A 201 -11.26 -4.05 22.29
C ASN A 201 -11.04 -3.31 23.60
N LYS A 202 -9.84 -2.77 23.84
CA LYS A 202 -9.57 -1.94 25.02
C LYS A 202 -10.47 -0.70 25.05
N TYR A 203 -10.71 -0.05 23.91
CA TYR A 203 -11.65 1.09 23.83
C TYR A 203 -13.09 0.65 24.15
N ILE A 204 -13.58 -0.42 23.52
CA ILE A 204 -14.92 -0.99 23.77
C ILE A 204 -15.10 -1.38 25.24
N GLN A 205 -14.03 -1.82 25.92
CA GLN A 205 -14.04 -2.16 27.34
C GLN A 205 -14.02 -0.95 28.27
N SER A 206 -13.33 0.12 27.87
CA SER A 206 -13.16 1.33 28.69
C SER A 206 -14.40 2.23 28.73
N TRP A 207 -15.37 2.01 27.83
CA TRP A 207 -16.56 2.83 27.69
C TRP A 207 -17.86 2.01 27.83
N PRO A 208 -19.01 2.60 28.24
CA PRO A 208 -19.31 4.02 28.39
C PRO A 208 -18.56 4.69 29.55
N CYS A 209 -18.58 6.02 29.57
CA CYS A 209 -17.89 6.81 30.58
C CYS A 209 -18.32 6.36 32.00
N PRO A 210 -17.40 5.98 32.90
CA PRO A 210 -17.76 5.50 34.23
C PRO A 210 -18.43 6.57 35.09
N GLU A 211 -18.17 7.86 34.82
CA GLU A 211 -18.74 8.97 35.59
C GLU A 211 -20.13 9.39 35.09
N CYS A 212 -20.30 9.59 33.77
CA CYS A 212 -21.55 10.15 33.21
C CYS A 212 -22.39 9.15 32.42
N GLY A 213 -21.94 7.90 32.23
CA GLY A 213 -22.64 6.90 31.42
C GLY A 213 -22.90 7.36 29.98
N ASN A 214 -21.99 8.15 29.39
CA ASN A 214 -22.13 8.85 28.10
C ASN A 214 -23.19 9.97 28.02
N SER A 215 -23.81 10.38 29.13
CA SER A 215 -24.71 11.55 29.17
C SER A 215 -24.02 12.89 28.92
N ARG A 216 -22.67 12.90 28.84
CA ARG A 216 -21.76 14.06 28.64
C ARG A 216 -21.77 15.09 29.78
N MET A 217 -22.82 15.09 30.59
CA MET A 217 -23.03 15.96 31.73
C MET A 217 -23.24 15.15 33.00
N VAL A 218 -22.90 15.75 34.13
CA VAL A 218 -23.12 15.22 35.47
C VAL A 218 -23.88 16.25 36.30
N ASN A 219 -24.89 15.77 37.02
CA ASN A 219 -25.67 16.57 37.94
C ASN A 219 -24.95 16.57 39.30
N LYS A 220 -24.37 17.71 39.69
CA LYS A 220 -23.72 17.85 41.00
C LYS A 220 -24.63 18.67 41.93
N PRO A 221 -24.94 18.17 43.14
CA PRO A 221 -25.64 18.98 44.13
C PRO A 221 -24.73 20.13 44.56
N GLY A 222 -25.21 21.37 44.38
CA GLY A 222 -24.57 22.60 44.84
C GLY A 222 -25.45 23.34 45.85
N GLU A 223 -24.93 24.41 46.45
CA GLU A 223 -25.62 25.19 47.49
C GLU A 223 -26.94 25.81 47.03
N ARG A 224 -27.11 26.03 45.71
CA ARG A 224 -28.31 26.63 45.10
C ARG A 224 -29.18 25.63 44.33
N GLY A 225 -28.97 24.32 44.54
CA GLY A 225 -29.69 23.26 43.83
C GLY A 225 -28.77 22.39 42.97
N VAL A 226 -29.35 21.65 42.01
CA VAL A 226 -28.59 20.74 41.14
C VAL A 226 -27.92 21.54 40.03
N GLU A 227 -26.59 21.54 40.00
CA GLU A 227 -25.81 22.17 38.94
C GLU A 227 -25.42 21.12 37.88
N VAL A 228 -25.75 21.39 36.63
CA VAL A 228 -25.37 20.56 35.49
C VAL A 228 -23.99 21.00 35.01
N ARG A 229 -22.99 20.12 35.11
CA ARG A 229 -21.62 20.38 34.62
C ARG A 229 -21.23 19.36 33.56
N LEU A 230 -20.29 19.73 32.69
CA LEU A 230 -19.63 18.73 31.83
C LEU A 230 -18.95 17.68 32.69
N CYS A 231 -19.03 16.42 32.24
CA CYS A 231 -18.37 15.29 32.88
C CYS A 231 -16.86 15.55 33.03
N GLY A 232 -16.29 15.35 34.23
CA GLY A 232 -14.87 15.61 34.48
C GLY A 232 -13.95 14.62 33.75
N THR A 233 -14.42 13.38 33.60
CA THR A 233 -13.67 12.28 32.99
C THR A 233 -13.61 12.40 31.47
N CYS A 234 -14.76 12.52 30.78
CA CYS A 234 -14.79 12.60 29.31
C CYS A 234 -14.80 14.02 28.74
N ARG A 235 -15.04 15.04 29.59
CA ARG A 235 -15.14 16.45 29.18
C ARG A 235 -16.15 16.69 28.04
N GLY A 236 -17.20 15.88 27.99
CA GLY A 236 -18.24 15.94 26.97
C GLY A 236 -17.92 15.23 25.65
N ASN A 237 -16.72 14.66 25.48
CA ASN A 237 -16.34 13.88 24.30
C ASN A 237 -16.04 12.42 24.69
N PRO A 238 -17.07 11.56 24.80
CA PRO A 238 -16.86 10.15 25.09
C PRO A 238 -16.15 9.44 23.92
N GLY A 239 -15.30 8.47 24.25
CA GLY A 239 -14.51 7.72 23.28
C GLY A 239 -12.99 7.93 23.43
N PRO A 240 -12.19 7.11 22.75
CA PRO A 240 -10.74 7.25 22.74
C PRO A 240 -10.30 8.53 22.02
N ARG A 241 -9.15 9.06 22.40
CA ARG A 241 -8.45 10.07 21.61
C ARG A 241 -7.59 9.36 20.57
N LEU A 242 -8.02 9.42 19.32
CA LEU A 242 -7.28 8.88 18.19
C LEU A 242 -6.35 9.97 17.65
N ASP A 243 -5.16 9.58 17.20
CA ASP A 243 -4.37 10.47 16.35
C ASP A 243 -5.00 10.58 14.95
N GLU A 244 -4.55 11.56 14.16
CA GLU A 244 -5.09 11.82 12.82
C GLU A 244 -4.95 10.60 11.90
N SER A 245 -3.83 9.89 11.97
CA SER A 245 -3.55 8.73 11.13
C SER A 245 -4.42 7.52 11.47
N GLU A 246 -4.68 7.28 12.77
CA GLU A 246 -5.60 6.26 13.26
C GLU A 246 -7.04 6.59 12.88
N TYR A 247 -7.45 7.86 13.02
CA TYR A 247 -8.78 8.31 12.65
C TYR A 247 -9.03 8.13 11.15
N ILE A 248 -8.09 8.57 10.29
CA ILE A 248 -8.17 8.38 8.84
C ILE A 248 -8.25 6.90 8.47
N SER A 249 -7.46 6.05 9.13
CA SER A 249 -7.44 4.61 8.84
C SER A 249 -8.76 3.93 9.20
N GLN A 250 -9.35 4.27 10.36
CA GLN A 250 -10.69 3.80 10.71
C GLN A 250 -11.75 4.26 9.71
N LEU A 251 -11.73 5.53 9.29
CA LEU A 251 -12.68 6.05 8.30
C LEU A 251 -12.53 5.37 6.93
N ARG A 252 -11.30 5.12 6.49
CA ARG A 252 -11.03 4.38 5.24
C ARG A 252 -11.56 2.96 5.30
N PHE A 253 -11.35 2.29 6.43
CA PHE A 253 -11.86 0.94 6.63
C PHE A 253 -13.40 0.92 6.71
N GLU A 254 -14.03 1.89 7.40
CA GLU A 254 -15.49 2.06 7.40
C GLU A 254 -16.03 2.27 5.98
N ALA A 255 -15.42 3.16 5.20
CA ALA A 255 -15.81 3.37 3.79
C ALA A 255 -15.63 2.11 2.94
N MET A 256 -14.52 1.37 3.12
CA MET A 256 -14.25 0.12 2.42
C MET A 256 -15.31 -0.96 2.71
N LEU A 257 -15.85 -1.02 3.92
CA LEU A 257 -16.92 -1.95 4.28
C LEU A 257 -18.30 -1.50 3.76
N LEU A 258 -18.58 -0.20 3.79
CA LEU A 258 -19.92 0.34 3.51
C LEU A 258 -20.25 0.54 2.03
N ASP A 259 -19.27 0.86 1.19
CA ASP A 259 -19.48 1.01 -0.26
C ASP A 259 -19.48 -0.35 -1.00
N GLY A 260 -19.38 -1.46 -0.27
CA GLY A 260 -19.19 -2.80 -0.82
C GLY A 260 -17.79 -2.99 -1.39
N ILE A 261 -17.32 -4.24 -1.43
CA ILE A 261 -16.00 -4.63 -1.97
C ILE A 261 -15.96 -4.51 -3.52
N GLN A 262 -16.91 -3.79 -4.12
CA GLN A 262 -17.02 -3.52 -5.56
C GLN A 262 -16.53 -2.09 -5.83
N ARG A 263 -15.26 -2.00 -6.23
CA ARG A 263 -14.41 -0.80 -6.20
C ARG A 263 -14.88 0.32 -7.13
N SER A 264 -14.96 1.55 -6.61
CA SER A 264 -14.53 2.72 -7.38
C SER A 264 -13.01 2.82 -7.31
N TRP A 265 -12.36 3.13 -8.43
CA TRP A 265 -10.89 3.29 -8.51
C TRP A 265 -10.34 4.27 -7.46
N ALA A 266 -11.12 5.28 -7.08
CA ALA A 266 -10.73 6.27 -6.08
C ALA A 266 -10.51 5.66 -4.68
N ALA A 267 -11.33 4.68 -4.27
CA ALA A 267 -11.18 4.01 -2.98
C ALA A 267 -9.90 3.17 -2.92
N GLN A 268 -9.58 2.46 -4.01
CA GLN A 268 -8.34 1.69 -4.12
C GLN A 268 -7.11 2.60 -4.07
N VAL A 269 -7.15 3.72 -4.79
CA VAL A 269 -6.10 4.75 -4.74
C VAL A 269 -5.92 5.25 -3.30
N VAL A 270 -6.99 5.52 -2.54
CA VAL A 270 -6.87 5.97 -1.14
C VAL A 270 -6.28 4.90 -0.22
N VAL A 271 -6.64 3.63 -0.42
CA VAL A 271 -6.11 2.48 0.34
C VAL A 271 -4.62 2.26 0.04
N ASP A 272 -4.23 2.34 -1.23
CA ASP A 272 -2.83 2.24 -1.66
C ASP A 272 -2.04 3.55 -1.41
N GLN A 273 -2.60 4.49 -0.64
CA GLN A 273 -2.06 5.82 -0.33
C GLN A 273 -1.70 6.68 -1.56
N GLY A 274 -2.41 6.44 -2.65
CA GLY A 274 -2.18 7.10 -3.92
C GLY A 274 -0.85 6.72 -4.54
N ALA A 275 -0.22 5.63 -4.09
CA ALA A 275 0.92 5.07 -4.79
C ALA A 275 0.45 4.81 -6.24
N PRO A 276 0.97 5.55 -7.23
CA PRO A 276 0.53 5.36 -8.60
C PRO A 276 0.80 3.90 -8.92
N LEU A 277 -0.25 3.19 -9.35
CA LEU A 277 -0.12 1.87 -9.92
C LEU A 277 0.81 2.05 -11.12
N ARG A 278 2.09 1.71 -10.95
CA ARG A 278 3.01 1.64 -12.07
C ARG A 278 2.52 0.47 -12.89
N ASP A 279 2.12 0.77 -14.12
CA ASP A 279 1.95 -0.28 -15.11
C ASP A 279 3.29 -1.03 -15.19
N PRO A 280 3.32 -2.36 -14.99
CA PRO A 280 4.56 -3.11 -15.09
C PRO A 280 5.03 -3.14 -16.55
N ASP A 281 5.69 -2.06 -16.97
CA ASP A 281 6.37 -2.01 -18.26
C ASP A 281 7.70 -2.76 -18.15
N LEU A 282 7.86 -3.79 -18.97
CA LEU A 282 9.06 -4.63 -19.00
C LEU A 282 10.27 -3.82 -19.50
N ASP A 283 10.06 -2.83 -20.37
CA ASP A 283 11.13 -2.00 -20.93
C ASP A 283 11.68 -0.98 -19.92
N GLU A 284 10.96 -0.72 -18.82
CA GLU A 284 11.43 0.15 -17.74
C GLU A 284 12.43 -0.54 -16.80
N LEU A 285 12.57 -1.87 -16.84
CA LEU A 285 13.39 -2.61 -15.88
C LEU A 285 14.87 -2.22 -15.97
N ALA A 286 15.48 -2.35 -17.14
CA ALA A 286 16.91 -2.03 -17.31
C ALA A 286 17.26 -0.55 -17.05
N PRO A 287 16.49 0.44 -17.56
CA PRO A 287 16.68 1.85 -17.21
C PRO A 287 16.54 2.15 -15.72
N THR A 288 15.60 1.49 -15.03
CA THR A 288 15.38 1.69 -13.58
C THR A 288 16.61 1.30 -12.75
N TYR A 289 17.33 0.26 -13.17
CA TYR A 289 18.57 -0.19 -12.52
C TYR A 289 19.85 0.38 -13.15
N GLY A 290 19.74 1.23 -14.18
CA GLY A 290 20.90 1.80 -14.88
C GLY A 290 21.76 0.75 -15.60
N VAL A 291 21.16 -0.37 -16.01
CA VAL A 291 21.84 -1.47 -16.70
C VAL A 291 21.67 -1.29 -18.21
N ASP A 292 22.75 -1.47 -18.97
CA ASP A 292 22.74 -1.43 -20.44
C ASP A 292 22.74 -2.87 -20.99
N PRO A 293 21.61 -3.38 -21.52
CA PRO A 293 21.54 -4.75 -22.05
C PRO A 293 22.34 -4.95 -23.34
N GLY A 294 22.92 -3.87 -23.91
CA GLY A 294 23.85 -3.93 -25.03
C GLY A 294 25.29 -4.23 -24.61
N LYS A 295 25.59 -4.28 -23.30
CA LYS A 295 26.93 -4.53 -22.76
C LYS A 295 26.98 -5.76 -21.83
N PRO A 296 26.71 -6.97 -22.35
CA PRO A 296 26.58 -8.15 -21.51
C PRO A 296 27.92 -8.75 -21.06
N TYR A 297 29.05 -8.38 -21.66
CA TYR A 297 30.34 -8.98 -21.34
C TYR A 297 31.00 -8.25 -20.17
N PHE A 298 31.65 -8.97 -19.25
CA PHE A 298 32.41 -8.37 -18.16
C PHE A 298 33.92 -8.50 -18.43
N ARG A 299 34.60 -7.38 -18.70
CA ARG A 299 36.03 -7.28 -19.07
C ARG A 299 36.69 -6.12 -18.39
N ASP A 300 37.94 -6.31 -17.92
CA ASP A 300 38.72 -5.26 -17.26
C ASP A 300 37.93 -4.50 -16.18
N PHE A 301 37.15 -5.25 -15.40
CA PHE A 301 36.27 -4.73 -14.34
C PHE A 301 35.15 -3.80 -14.85
N LYS A 302 34.72 -3.95 -16.11
CA LYS A 302 33.68 -3.14 -16.74
C LYS A 302 32.75 -3.99 -17.62
N TRP A 303 31.51 -3.53 -17.77
CA TRP A 303 30.56 -4.10 -18.72
C TRP A 303 30.83 -3.56 -20.14
N THR A 304 31.04 -4.45 -21.11
CA THR A 304 31.41 -4.16 -22.50
C THR A 304 30.46 -4.83 -23.49
N ASP A 305 30.37 -4.27 -24.69
CA ASP A 305 29.59 -4.79 -25.83
C ASP A 305 30.30 -5.91 -26.59
N ARG A 306 31.59 -6.13 -26.30
CA ARG A 306 32.46 -7.11 -26.95
C ARG A 306 33.14 -8.03 -25.94
N PRO A 307 33.38 -9.30 -26.32
CA PRO A 307 34.06 -10.30 -25.50
C PRO A 307 35.56 -10.05 -25.35
#